data_AF-A0A7X7P738-F1
#
_entry.id   AF-A0A7X7P738-F1
#
_cell.length_a   1.000
_cell.length_b   1.000
_cell.length_c   1.000
_cell.angle_alpha   90.00
_cell.angle_beta   90.00
_cell.angle_gamma   90.00
#
_symmetry.space_group_name_H-M   'P 1'
#
loop_
_entity.id
_entity.type
_entity.pdbx_description
1 polymer ?
#
loop_
_entity_poly.entity_id
_entity_poly.type
_entity_poly.pdbx_seq_one_letter_code
_entity_poly.pdbx_strand_id
1 'polypeptide(L)' 'EGVTVEDMNELLSVDKAGWLAELADVEKNHYPKFGDKLPQELKDQIKVITERLSK' A
#
# COMPACT_ATOMS: atom_id res chain seq x y z
N GLU A 1 -14.64 28.41 -9.94
CA GLU A 1 -13.23 28.00 -9.95
C GLU A 1 -13.18 26.46 -9.88
N GLY A 2 -12.13 25.86 -10.45
CA GLY A 2 -11.96 24.41 -10.51
C GLY A 2 -10.72 23.95 -9.77
N VAL A 3 -10.41 22.66 -9.86
CA VAL A 3 -9.20 22.06 -9.28
C VAL A 3 -7.95 22.64 -9.95
N THR A 4 -6.98 23.11 -9.16
CA THR A 4 -5.71 23.67 -9.64
C THR A 4 -4.72 22.57 -10.03
N VAL A 5 -3.60 22.96 -10.66
CA VAL A 5 -2.53 22.01 -10.98
C VAL A 5 -1.87 21.50 -9.69
N GLU A 6 -1.73 22.37 -8.70
CA GLU A 6 -1.21 22.06 -7.37
C GLU A 6 -2.09 21.02 -6.67
N ASP A 7 -3.42 21.21 -6.67
CA ASP A 7 -4.36 20.25 -6.12
C ASP A 7 -4.23 18.88 -6.81
N MET A 8 -4.12 18.87 -8.15
CA MET A 8 -3.95 17.62 -8.90
C MET A 8 -2.62 16.92 -8.57
N ASN A 9 -1.54 17.67 -8.39
CA ASN A 9 -0.25 17.12 -8.02
C ASN A 9 -0.28 16.49 -6.62
N GLU A 10 -0.96 17.12 -5.67
CA GLU A 10 -1.14 16.59 -4.32
C GLU A 10 -2.00 15.31 -4.34
N LEU A 11 -3.18 15.35 -4.99
CA LEU A 11 -4.11 14.23 -5.05
C LEU A 11 -3.51 12.97 -5.70
N LEU A 12 -2.60 13.16 -6.65
CA LEU A 12 -1.95 12.07 -7.38
C LEU A 12 -0.55 11.73 -6.84
N SER A 13 -0.11 12.39 -5.77
CA SER A 13 1.16 12.08 -5.12
C SER A 13 1.10 10.73 -4.40
N VAL A 14 2.24 10.03 -4.36
CA VAL A 14 2.37 8.75 -3.66
C VAL A 14 3.28 8.94 -2.45
N ASP A 15 2.68 8.94 -1.25
CA ASP A 15 3.43 8.86 0.00
C ASP A 15 4.01 7.46 0.21
N LYS A 16 5.20 7.23 -0.35
CA LYS A 16 5.89 5.93 -0.26
C LYS A 16 6.07 5.46 1.20
N ALA A 17 6.35 6.38 2.12
CA ALA A 17 6.60 6.02 3.52
C ALA A 17 5.32 5.56 4.21
N GLY A 18 4.22 6.30 4.03
CA GLY A 18 2.89 5.90 4.51
C GLY A 18 2.47 4.54 3.96
N TRP A 19 2.59 4.34 2.65
CA TRP A 19 2.25 3.05 2.03
C TRP A 19 3.07 1.87 2.56
N LEU A 20 4.38 2.04 2.78
CA LEU A 20 5.22 0.97 3.35
C LEU A 20 4.84 0.65 4.80
N ALA A 21 4.47 1.66 5.59
CA ALA A 21 3.97 1.46 6.95
C ALA A 21 2.65 0.68 6.96
N GLU A 22 1.71 1.04 6.08
CA GLU A 22 0.42 0.35 5.92
C GLU A 22 0.60 -1.12 5.49
N LEU A 23 1.49 -1.41 4.53
CA LEU A 23 1.77 -2.79 4.13
C LEU A 23 2.29 -3.64 5.29
N ALA A 24 3.17 -3.07 6.12
CA ALA A 24 3.69 -3.75 7.31
C ALA A 24 2.60 -3.97 8.38
N ASP A 25 1.68 -3.03 8.55
CA ASP A 25 0.53 -3.19 9.44
C ASP A 25 -0.44 -4.27 8.94
N VAL A 26 -0.75 -4.27 7.64
CA VAL A 26 -1.58 -5.29 7.01
C VAL A 26 -1.02 -6.68 7.24
N GLU A 27 0.28 -6.87 7.01
CA GLU A 27 0.94 -8.17 7.20
C GLU A 27 0.92 -8.63 8.66
N LYS A 28 1.12 -7.71 9.62
CA LYS A 28 1.23 -8.03 11.05
C LYS A 28 -0.10 -8.13 11.78
N ASN A 29 -1.08 -7.29 11.43
CA ASN A 29 -2.27 -7.05 12.24
C ASN A 29 -3.58 -7.40 11.51
N HIS A 30 -3.59 -7.46 10.17
CA HIS A 30 -4.80 -7.79 9.40
C HIS A 30 -4.78 -9.22 8.85
N TYR A 31 -3.71 -9.61 8.17
CA TYR A 31 -3.57 -10.92 7.54
C TYR A 31 -3.70 -12.10 8.51
N PRO A 32 -3.19 -12.04 9.76
CA PRO A 32 -3.37 -13.13 10.71
C PRO A 32 -4.83 -13.45 11.04
N LYS A 33 -5.75 -12.48 10.90
CA LYS A 33 -7.19 -12.69 11.14
C LYS A 33 -7.81 -13.70 10.18
N PHE A 34 -7.19 -13.91 9.02
CA PHE A 34 -7.65 -14.85 7.99
C PHE A 34 -7.07 -16.25 8.17
N GLY A 35 -6.00 -16.41 8.96
CA GLY A 35 -5.34 -17.70 9.21
C GLY A 35 -5.06 -18.47 7.91
N ASP A 36 -5.47 -19.73 7.89
CA ASP A 36 -5.27 -20.63 6.74
C ASP A 36 -6.09 -20.28 5.50
N LYS A 37 -7.06 -19.37 5.61
CA LYS A 37 -7.88 -18.92 4.47
C LYS A 37 -7.23 -17.78 3.69
N LEU A 38 -6.10 -17.25 4.14
CA LEU A 38 -5.39 -16.18 3.44
C LEU A 38 -4.73 -16.76 2.17
N PRO A 39 -5.15 -16.33 0.96
CA PRO A 39 -4.51 -16.77 -0.28
C PRO A 39 -3.04 -16.34 -0.32
N GLN A 40 -2.17 -17.21 -0.83
CA GLN A 40 -0.75 -16.93 -0.95
C GLN A 40 -0.49 -15.72 -1.85
N GLU A 41 -1.33 -15.54 -2.88
CA GLU A 41 -1.26 -14.45 -3.83
C GLU A 41 -1.33 -13.08 -3.15
N LEU A 42 -2.06 -12.94 -2.03
CA LEU A 42 -2.12 -11.68 -1.29
C LEU A 42 -0.81 -11.34 -0.60
N LYS A 43 -0.10 -12.34 -0.05
CA LYS A 43 1.26 -12.15 0.50
C LYS A 43 2.24 -11.78 -0.62
N ASP A 44 2.11 -12.42 -1.77
CA ASP A 44 2.95 -12.12 -2.93
C ASP A 44 2.71 -10.69 -3.45
N GLN A 45 1.46 -10.18 -3.40
CA GLN A 45 1.17 -8.78 -3.74
C GLN A 45 1.85 -7.79 -2.78
N ILE A 46 1.90 -8.07 -1.47
CA ILE A 46 2.63 -7.21 -0.52
C ILE A 46 4.10 -7.08 -0.94
N LYS A 47 4.74 -8.21 -1.30
CA LYS A 47 6.13 -8.19 -1.79
C LYS A 47 6.28 -7.35 -3.06
N VAL A 48 5.42 -7.55 -4.05
CA VAL A 48 5.46 -6.81 -5.32
C VAL A 48 5.28 -5.30 -5.12
N ILE A 49 4.34 -4.89 -4.26
CA ILE A 49 4.11 -3.46 -3.98
C ILE A 49 5.33 -2.89 -3.23
N THR A 50 5.84 -3.60 -2.22
CA THR A 50 7.05 -3.20 -1.47
C THR A 50 8.25 -2.98 -2.40
N GLU A 51 8.48 -3.90 -3.34
CA GLU A 51 9.55 -3.78 -4.34
C GLU A 51 9.37 -2.57 -5.27
N ARG A 52 8.13 -2.22 -5.62
CA ARG A 52 7.85 -1.02 -6.45
C ARG A 52 8.09 0.27 -5.69
N LEU A 53 7.69 0.32 -4.42
CA LEU A 53 7.83 1.52 -3.58
C LEU A 53 9.27 1.74 -3.09
N SER A 54 10.09 0.69 -3.06
CA SER A 54 11.50 0.76 -2.64
C SER A 54 12.47 1.14 -3.78
N LYS A 55 11.95 1.37 -4.99
CA LYS A 55 12.70 1.94 -6.13
C LYS A 55 12.62 3.46 -6.13
#